data_AF-A0A8X6WLM4-F1
#
_entry.id   AF-A0A8X6WLM4-F1
#
_cell.length_a   1.000
_cell.length_b   1.000
_cell.length_c   1.000
_cell.angle_alpha   90.00
_cell.angle_beta   90.00
_cell.angle_gamma   90.00
#
_symmetry.space_group_name_H-M   'P 1'
#
loop_
_entity.id
_entity.type
_entity.pdbx_description
1 polymer ?
#
loop_
_entity_poly.entity_id
_entity_poly.type
_entity_poly.pdbx_seq_one_letter_code
_entity_poly.pdbx_strand_id
1 'polypeptide(L)'
;MYNNFLNRLQSTKKESRQDNQVSEAMAEIFNYIENHDDSQFTLKELVNVLTGYIPEDKTIITRLQQKYLTDIIITTKAKSFTIISFRDTQANVLSKAWYDSKKRDPEEERLRIVEAAAAIIREDVLSSVVETKFYPLPSKMLDDV
;
A
#
# COMPACT_ATOMS: atom_id res chain seq x y z
N MET A 1 59.39 -27.53 19.98
CA MET A 1 58.60 -26.29 19.97
C MET A 1 58.27 -25.96 18.53
N TYR A 2 57.04 -26.18 18.08
CA TYR A 2 56.57 -25.79 16.74
C TYR A 2 55.53 -24.69 16.91
N ASN A 3 55.87 -23.49 16.47
CA ASN A 3 54.97 -22.34 16.47
C ASN A 3 54.44 -22.07 15.07
N ASN A 4 53.13 -21.80 15.03
CA ASN A 4 52.43 -20.85 14.16
C ASN A 4 52.37 -21.11 12.67
N PHE A 5 51.22 -21.62 12.19
CA PHE A 5 50.58 -21.16 10.95
C PHE A 5 49.05 -21.40 11.03
N LEU A 6 48.36 -20.62 11.86
CA LEU A 6 46.92 -20.38 11.70
C LEU A 6 46.74 -18.94 11.24
N ASN A 7 46.86 -18.73 9.93
CA ASN A 7 46.39 -17.50 9.30
C ASN A 7 44.86 -17.48 9.36
N ARG A 8 44.38 -16.70 10.32
CA ARG A 8 43.02 -16.17 10.40
C ARG A 8 42.71 -15.46 9.08
N LEU A 9 41.90 -16.08 8.23
CA LEU A 9 41.23 -15.40 7.12
C LEU A 9 40.26 -14.38 7.71
N GLN A 10 40.78 -13.19 8.01
CA GLN A 10 39.95 -11.99 8.06
C GLN A 10 39.50 -11.72 6.62
N SER A 11 38.33 -12.25 6.28
CA SER A 11 37.56 -11.83 5.11
C SER A 11 37.26 -10.33 5.28
N THR A 12 38.15 -9.49 4.79
CA THR A 12 37.82 -8.10 4.45
C THR A 12 37.06 -8.19 3.13
N LYS A 13 35.74 -8.04 3.22
CA LYS A 13 34.81 -8.09 2.10
C LYS A 13 35.14 -6.91 1.17
N LYS A 14 35.98 -7.16 0.18
CA LYS A 14 36.31 -6.21 -0.88
C LYS A 14 35.10 -6.15 -1.82
N GLU A 15 34.19 -5.20 -1.61
CA GLU A 15 33.07 -4.95 -2.53
C GLU A 15 33.62 -4.84 -3.95
N SER A 16 33.09 -5.67 -4.85
CA SER A 16 33.57 -5.71 -6.22
C SER A 16 33.15 -4.43 -6.94
N ARG A 17 33.92 -3.97 -7.94
CA ARG A 17 33.58 -2.77 -8.73
C ARG A 17 32.17 -2.86 -9.35
N GLN A 18 31.70 -4.07 -9.64
CA GLN A 18 30.35 -4.31 -10.16
C GLN A 18 29.27 -4.08 -9.10
N ASP A 19 29.52 -4.42 -7.83
CA ASP A 19 28.56 -4.18 -6.75
C ASP A 19 28.30 -2.69 -6.52
N ASN A 20 29.34 -1.86 -6.68
CA ASN A 20 29.22 -0.40 -6.57
C ASN A 20 28.36 0.17 -7.70
N GLN A 21 28.58 -0.27 -8.94
CA GLN A 21 27.79 0.16 -10.10
C GLN A 21 26.33 -0.27 -10.01
N VAL A 22 26.06 -1.49 -9.53
CA VAL A 22 24.69 -1.96 -9.26
C VAL A 22 24.03 -1.12 -8.18
N SER A 23 24.76 -0.75 -7.12
CA SER A 23 24.21 0.04 -6.02
C SER A 23 23.88 1.47 -6.43
N GLU A 24 24.73 2.10 -7.25
CA GLU A 24 24.47 3.41 -7.87
C GLU A 24 23.23 3.38 -8.77
N ALA A 25 23.14 2.39 -9.67
CA ALA A 25 21.97 2.22 -10.53
C ALA A 25 20.67 2.02 -9.73
N MET A 26 20.70 1.19 -8.68
CA MET A 26 19.53 1.00 -7.82
C MET A 26 19.13 2.27 -7.07
N ALA A 27 20.09 3.13 -6.69
CA ALA A 27 19.79 4.40 -6.04
C ALA A 27 19.03 5.36 -6.97
N GLU A 28 19.37 5.41 -8.26
CA GLU A 28 18.61 6.17 -9.27
C GLU A 28 17.18 5.66 -9.41
N ILE A 29 16.99 4.34 -9.52
CA ILE A 29 15.67 3.71 -9.59
C ILE A 29 14.83 4.03 -8.34
N PHE A 30 15.43 3.92 -7.15
CA PHE A 30 14.74 4.23 -5.90
C PHE A 30 14.33 5.69 -5.82
N ASN A 31 15.23 6.60 -6.18
CA ASN A 31 14.94 8.03 -6.20
C ASN A 31 13.82 8.35 -7.21
N TYR A 32 13.79 7.69 -8.37
CA TYR A 32 12.70 7.85 -9.33
C TYR A 32 11.36 7.39 -8.77
N ILE A 33 11.31 6.20 -8.16
CA ILE A 33 10.09 5.66 -7.56
C ILE A 33 9.58 6.55 -6.43
N GLU A 34 10.46 7.04 -5.56
CA GLU A 34 10.07 7.85 -4.38
C GLU A 34 9.61 9.27 -4.75
N ASN A 35 10.06 9.83 -5.88
CA ASN A 35 9.65 11.16 -6.34
C ASN A 35 8.47 11.13 -7.33
N HIS A 36 7.96 9.96 -7.69
CA HIS A 36 6.84 9.82 -8.62
C HIS A 36 5.56 9.48 -7.85
N ASP A 37 4.46 10.17 -8.15
CA ASP A 37 3.14 9.92 -7.55
C ASP A 37 2.49 8.60 -8.02
N ASP A 38 3.15 7.88 -8.95
CA ASP A 38 2.58 6.67 -9.53
C ASP A 38 2.80 5.47 -8.62
N SER A 39 1.80 4.62 -8.57
CA SER A 39 1.80 3.40 -7.75
C SER A 39 2.24 2.16 -8.52
N GLN A 40 2.45 2.29 -9.82
CA GLN A 40 2.75 1.19 -10.73
C GLN A 40 3.82 1.62 -11.72
N PHE A 41 4.79 0.75 -11.93
CA PHE A 41 5.89 0.98 -12.86
C PHE A 41 6.14 -0.28 -13.67
N THR A 42 6.55 -0.14 -14.91
CA THR A 42 7.05 -1.24 -15.71
C THR A 42 8.55 -1.37 -15.51
N LEU A 43 9.06 -2.60 -15.61
CA LEU A 43 10.51 -2.82 -15.52
C LEU A 43 11.28 -2.03 -16.59
N LYS A 44 10.68 -1.88 -17.78
CA LYS A 44 11.24 -1.09 -18.88
C LYS A 44 11.37 0.40 -18.53
N GLU A 45 10.38 0.98 -17.85
CA GLU A 45 10.47 2.36 -17.37
C GLU A 45 11.61 2.52 -16.38
N LEU A 46 11.75 1.61 -15.41
CA LEU A 46 12.84 1.66 -14.44
C LEU A 46 14.22 1.55 -15.10
N VAL A 47 14.34 0.71 -16.14
CA VAL A 47 15.59 0.60 -16.91
C VAL A 47 15.87 1.87 -17.71
N ASN A 48 14.84 2.53 -18.25
CA ASN A 48 15.02 3.78 -19.02
C ASN A 48 15.44 4.98 -18.16
N VAL A 49 15.20 4.93 -16.85
CA VAL A 49 15.66 5.96 -15.90
C VAL A 49 17.18 5.91 -15.75
N LEU A 50 17.79 4.74 -15.91
CA LEU A 50 19.22 4.56 -15.74
C LEU A 50 19.98 5.21 -16.89
N THR A 51 20.88 6.14 -16.54
CA THR A 51 21.73 6.82 -17.54
C THR A 51 23.09 6.16 -17.72
N GLY A 52 23.49 5.31 -16.78
CA GLY A 52 24.80 4.67 -16.73
C GLY A 52 24.74 3.16 -16.91
N TYR A 53 25.17 2.44 -15.88
CA TYR A 53 25.19 0.98 -15.88
C TYR A 53 23.76 0.42 -15.74
N ILE A 54 23.40 -0.52 -16.62
CA ILE A 54 22.10 -1.20 -16.59
C ILE A 54 22.31 -2.60 -15.98
N PRO A 55 21.84 -2.86 -14.75
CA PRO A 55 21.87 -4.20 -14.16
C PRO A 55 20.93 -5.16 -14.89
N GLU A 56 21.15 -6.47 -14.71
CA GLU A 56 20.20 -7.48 -15.21
C GLU A 56 18.82 -7.32 -14.54
N ASP A 57 17.74 -7.50 -15.31
CA ASP A 57 16.34 -7.47 -14.86
C ASP A 57 16.11 -8.22 -13.53
N LYS A 58 16.72 -9.41 -13.38
CA LYS A 58 16.62 -10.23 -12.17
C LYS A 58 17.23 -9.53 -10.95
N THR A 59 18.34 -8.82 -11.15
CA THR A 59 19.03 -8.06 -10.10
C THR A 59 18.16 -6.91 -9.65
N ILE A 60 17.54 -6.17 -10.57
CA ILE A 60 16.61 -5.08 -10.26
C ILE A 60 15.43 -5.62 -9.46
N ILE A 61 14.79 -6.71 -9.93
CA ILE A 61 13.67 -7.36 -9.24
C ILE A 61 14.07 -7.80 -7.82
N THR A 62 15.22 -8.46 -7.68
CA THR A 62 15.69 -8.96 -6.37
C THR A 62 15.95 -7.81 -5.41
N ARG A 63 16.55 -6.71 -5.88
CA ARG A 63 16.84 -5.53 -5.05
C ARG A 63 15.57 -4.76 -4.67
N LEU A 64 14.59 -4.68 -5.58
CA LEU A 64 13.27 -4.11 -5.27
C LEU A 64 12.55 -4.93 -4.21
N GLN A 65 12.57 -6.27 -4.33
CA GLN A 65 12.02 -7.17 -3.33
C GLN A 65 12.76 -7.06 -1.98
N GLN A 66 14.07 -6.86 -1.97
CA GLN A 66 14.83 -6.66 -0.74
C GLN A 66 14.49 -5.33 -0.05
N LYS A 67 14.30 -4.24 -0.80
CA LYS A 67 14.02 -2.92 -0.23
C LYS A 67 12.59 -2.80 0.27
N TYR A 68 11.62 -3.24 -0.54
CA TYR A 68 10.19 -3.02 -0.28
C TYR A 68 9.44 -4.28 0.20
N LEU A 69 10.09 -5.44 0.21
CA LEU A 69 9.58 -6.68 0.80
C LEU A 69 8.13 -7.01 0.37
N THR A 70 7.19 -6.85 1.31
CA THR A 70 5.77 -7.15 1.15
C THR A 70 4.97 -6.02 0.52
N ASP A 71 5.55 -4.83 0.42
CA ASP A 71 4.87 -3.60 0.01
C ASP A 71 4.74 -3.50 -1.50
N ILE A 72 5.39 -4.40 -2.24
CA ILE A 72 5.32 -4.50 -3.70
C ILE A 72 4.71 -5.82 -4.16
N ILE A 73 4.01 -5.75 -5.28
CA ILE A 73 3.49 -6.88 -6.06
C ILE A 73 4.17 -6.81 -7.42
N ILE A 74 4.89 -7.86 -7.78
CA ILE A 74 5.53 -7.98 -9.09
C ILE A 74 4.73 -8.99 -9.91
N THR A 75 4.17 -8.52 -11.02
CA THR A 75 3.37 -9.34 -11.94
C THR A 75 4.05 -9.42 -13.28
N THR A 76 4.35 -10.63 -13.74
CA THR A 76 4.92 -10.87 -15.07
C THR A 76 3.85 -11.44 -15.99
N LYS A 77 3.57 -10.76 -17.11
CA LYS A 77 2.64 -11.21 -18.15
C LYS A 77 3.41 -11.87 -19.30
N ALA A 78 2.70 -12.72 -20.06
CA ALA A 78 3.24 -13.33 -21.28
C ALA A 78 3.83 -12.27 -22.23
N LYS A 79 4.99 -12.59 -22.83
CA LYS A 79 5.88 -11.71 -23.62
C LYS A 79 6.75 -10.72 -22.82
N SER A 80 7.19 -11.11 -21.61
CA SER A 80 8.22 -10.39 -20.84
C SER A 80 7.83 -8.99 -20.39
N PHE A 81 6.54 -8.76 -20.12
CA PHE A 81 6.07 -7.51 -19.55
C PHE A 81 5.95 -7.67 -18.04
N THR A 82 6.85 -7.03 -17.30
CA THR A 82 6.87 -7.07 -15.83
C THR A 82 6.40 -5.73 -15.29
N ILE A 83 5.35 -5.78 -14.47
CA ILE A 83 4.76 -4.65 -13.76
C ILE A 83 5.10 -4.79 -12.28
N ILE A 84 5.57 -3.71 -11.68
CA ILE A 84 5.82 -3.55 -10.25
C ILE A 84 4.77 -2.59 -9.70
N SER A 85 3.95 -3.06 -8.77
CA SER A 85 2.86 -2.29 -8.17
C SER A 85 3.00 -2.22 -6.66
N PHE A 86 2.90 -1.04 -6.07
CA PHE A 86 2.91 -0.86 -4.62
C PHE A 86 1.52 -1.16 -4.02
N ARG A 87 1.48 -1.86 -2.88
CA ARG A 87 0.25 -2.29 -2.20
C ARG A 87 -0.50 -1.16 -1.52
N ASP A 88 0.22 -0.23 -0.89
CA ASP A 88 -0.37 0.74 0.05
C ASP A 88 -0.83 2.07 -0.56
N THR A 89 -0.56 2.31 -1.84
CA THR A 89 -0.86 3.61 -2.45
C THR A 89 -2.22 3.66 -3.14
N GLN A 90 -2.75 2.56 -3.71
CA GLN A 90 -3.95 2.68 -4.54
C GLN A 90 -5.26 2.86 -3.76
N ALA A 91 -5.48 2.13 -2.65
CA ALA A 91 -6.69 2.30 -1.85
C ALA A 91 -6.72 3.66 -1.11
N ASN A 92 -5.54 4.10 -0.65
CA ASN A 92 -5.39 5.34 0.11
C ASN A 92 -5.40 6.57 -0.80
N VAL A 93 -4.82 6.51 -2.00
CA VAL A 93 -4.84 7.63 -2.96
C VAL A 93 -6.22 7.81 -3.58
N LEU A 94 -6.93 6.74 -3.96
CA LEU A 94 -8.30 6.85 -4.47
C LEU A 94 -9.26 7.40 -3.41
N SER A 95 -9.18 6.88 -2.17
CA SER A 95 -10.00 7.40 -1.08
C SER A 95 -9.62 8.83 -0.72
N LYS A 96 -8.33 9.15 -0.58
CA LYS A 96 -7.86 10.50 -0.24
C LYS A 96 -8.18 11.52 -1.32
N ALA A 97 -7.99 11.22 -2.61
CA ALA A 97 -8.37 12.10 -3.71
C ALA A 97 -9.90 12.30 -3.80
N TRP A 98 -10.68 11.26 -3.53
CA TRP A 98 -12.14 11.35 -3.43
C TRP A 98 -12.60 12.19 -2.22
N TYR A 99 -11.93 12.07 -1.07
CA TYR A 99 -12.20 12.89 0.11
C TYR A 99 -11.74 14.35 -0.06
N ASP A 100 -10.56 14.57 -0.64
CA ASP A 100 -9.98 15.91 -0.82
C ASP A 100 -10.71 16.70 -1.93
N SER A 101 -11.28 16.03 -2.92
CA SER A 101 -12.19 16.67 -3.89
C SER A 101 -13.54 17.05 -3.29
N LYS A 102 -14.01 16.33 -2.25
CA LYS A 102 -15.27 16.60 -1.53
C LYS A 102 -15.16 17.66 -0.42
N LYS A 103 -13.98 17.95 0.11
CA LYS A 103 -13.75 18.98 1.16
C LYS A 103 -14.09 20.42 0.77
N ARG A 104 -14.60 20.67 -0.44
CA ARG A 104 -14.83 22.03 -0.95
C ARG A 104 -16.12 22.68 -0.44
N ASP A 105 -17.11 21.90 -0.02
CA ASP A 105 -18.36 22.43 0.52
C ASP A 105 -18.63 21.95 1.96
N PRO A 106 -18.53 22.84 2.97
CA PRO A 106 -18.77 22.48 4.36
C PRO A 106 -20.22 22.06 4.65
N GLU A 107 -21.21 22.49 3.87
CA GLU A 107 -22.61 22.07 4.07
C GLU A 107 -22.85 20.62 3.61
N GLU A 108 -22.22 20.19 2.51
CA GLU A 108 -22.32 18.82 2.02
C GLU A 108 -21.69 17.83 3.02
N GLU A 109 -20.56 18.19 3.63
CA GLU A 109 -19.90 17.36 4.64
C GLU A 109 -20.75 17.26 5.93
N ARG A 110 -21.38 18.36 6.36
CA ARG A 110 -22.32 18.35 7.49
C ARG A 110 -23.51 17.43 7.22
N LEU A 111 -24.10 17.51 6.03
CA LEU A 111 -25.22 16.65 5.64
C LEU A 111 -24.83 15.17 5.69
N ARG A 112 -23.66 14.82 5.15
CA ARG A 112 -23.16 13.44 5.13
C ARG A 112 -22.93 12.86 6.53
N ILE A 113 -22.39 13.67 7.45
CA ILE A 113 -22.22 13.28 8.85
C ILE A 113 -23.58 13.00 9.50
N VAL A 114 -24.57 13.87 9.25
CA VAL A 114 -25.94 13.71 9.77
C VAL A 114 -26.59 12.46 9.20
N GLU A 115 -26.46 12.20 7.90
CA GLU A 115 -26.97 10.99 7.25
C GLU A 115 -26.35 9.71 7.82
N ALA A 116 -25.03 9.71 8.05
CA ALA A 116 -24.33 8.58 8.65
C ALA A 116 -24.80 8.33 10.09
N ALA A 117 -24.93 9.39 10.90
CA ALA A 117 -25.46 9.28 12.26
C ALA A 117 -26.91 8.76 12.26
N ALA A 118 -27.76 9.27 11.37
CA ALA A 118 -29.14 8.81 11.23
C ALA A 118 -29.23 7.33 10.81
N ALA A 119 -28.33 6.87 9.94
CA ALA A 119 -28.27 5.46 9.53
C ALA A 119 -27.92 4.54 10.72
N ILE A 120 -26.93 4.91 11.53
CA ILE A 120 -26.54 4.16 12.73
C ILE A 120 -27.70 4.10 13.73
N ILE A 121 -28.30 5.25 14.06
CA ILE A 121 -29.44 5.31 14.99
C ILE A 121 -30.60 4.45 14.49
N ARG A 122 -30.89 4.47 13.19
CA ARG A 122 -31.94 3.64 12.60
C ARG A 122 -31.63 2.16 12.76
N GLU A 123 -30.38 1.76 12.54
CA GLU A 123 -29.94 0.37 12.70
C GLU A 123 -29.99 -0.08 14.16
N ASP A 124 -29.63 0.79 15.11
CA ASP A 124 -29.77 0.53 16.55
C ASP A 124 -31.24 0.32 16.94
N VAL A 125 -32.16 1.14 16.42
CA VAL A 125 -33.60 0.96 16.66
C VAL A 125 -34.10 -0.37 16.08
N LEU A 126 -33.71 -0.70 14.85
CA LEU A 126 -34.14 -1.94 14.20
C LEU A 126 -33.55 -3.19 14.83
N SER A 127 -32.35 -3.10 15.40
CA SER A 127 -31.68 -4.20 16.11
C SER A 127 -32.16 -4.36 17.55
N SER A 128 -32.91 -3.39 18.08
CA SER A 128 -33.53 -3.51 19.39
C SER A 128 -34.56 -4.64 19.40
N VAL A 129 -34.46 -5.54 20.38
CA VAL A 129 -35.42 -6.64 20.57
C VAL A 129 -36.69 -6.05 21.18
N VAL A 130 -37.67 -5.75 20.34
CA VAL A 130 -39.00 -5.33 20.79
C VAL A 130 -39.78 -6.57 21.25
N GLU A 131 -40.37 -6.51 22.44
CA GLU A 131 -41.18 -7.61 22.98
C GLU A 131 -42.50 -7.73 22.20
N THR A 132 -42.56 -8.68 21.26
CA THR A 132 -43.74 -8.92 20.40
C THR A 132 -44.72 -9.93 20.97
N LYS A 133 -44.48 -10.44 22.18
CA LYS A 133 -45.28 -11.51 22.80
C LYS A 133 -46.67 -11.05 23.24
N PHE A 134 -46.84 -9.76 23.47
CA PHE A 134 -48.11 -9.19 23.91
C PHE A 134 -48.49 -8.00 23.02
N TYR A 135 -49.48 -8.22 22.17
CA TYR A 135 -50.18 -7.13 21.51
C TYR A 135 -51.31 -6.66 22.44
N PRO A 136 -51.40 -5.36 22.78
CA PRO A 136 -52.48 -4.87 23.63
C PRO A 136 -53.84 -5.12 22.95
N LEU A 137 -54.86 -5.46 23.73
CA LEU A 137 -56.21 -5.60 23.20
C LEU A 137 -56.66 -4.26 22.58
N PRO A 138 -57.44 -4.27 21.47
CA PRO A 138 -57.90 -3.05 20.80
C PRO A 138 -58.59 -2.05 21.73
N SER A 139 -59.27 -2.54 22.77
CA SER A 139 -59.96 -1.72 23.77
C SER A 139 -59.04 -0.98 24.74
N LYS A 140 -57.74 -1.30 24.77
CA LYS A 140 -56.72 -0.68 25.64
C LYS A 140 -55.62 0.05 24.87
N MET A 141 -55.71 0.10 23.54
CA MET A 141 -54.68 0.73 22.70
C MET A 141 -54.60 2.26 22.84
N LEU A 142 -55.66 2.89 23.33
CA LEU A 142 -55.78 4.35 23.47
C LEU A 142 -56.07 4.80 24.91
N ASP A 143 -55.90 3.91 25.89
CA ASP A 143 -56.21 4.22 27.30
C ASP A 143 -55.16 5.12 27.98
N ASP A 144 -54.06 5.46 27.28
CA ASP A 144 -52.95 6.30 27.77
C ASP A 144 -52.81 7.62 26.96
N VAL A 145 -53.95 8.24 26.62
CA VAL A 145 -54.03 9.64 26.14
C VAL A 145 -54.60 10.54 27.23
#